data_AF-A0AAP3VPB2-F1
#
_entry.id   AF-A0AAP3VPB2-F1
#
_cell.length_a   1.000
_cell.length_b   1.000
_cell.length_c   1.000
_cell.angle_alpha   90.00
_cell.angle_beta   90.00
_cell.angle_gamma   90.00
#
_symmetry.space_group_name_H-M   'P 1'
#
loop_
_entity.id
_entity.type
_entity.pdbx_description
1 polymer ?
#
loop_
_entity_poly.entity_id
_entity_poly.type
_entity_poly.pdbx_seq_one_letter_code
_entity_poly.pdbx_strand_id
1 'polypeptide(L)'
;MINFLNTAAQMVAAKSTISPDQKDLGAGTVASVVITGIVVVFIGLVLLILLVSIYGKIFDVINGRAARKAEEAKKAAEAAKAVAKPEPIKAAAPVVEDGIEEETVAVIMAAISAMSSAEGKKLVLKSVKTAKPQRPAWSTAGIIDNTRPF
;
A
#
# COMPACT_ATOMS: atom_id res chain seq x y z
N MET A 1 24.53 -45.13 59.58
CA MET A 1 23.76 -43.90 59.89
C MET A 1 24.58 -42.60 59.78
N ILE A 2 25.90 -42.62 60.01
CA ILE A 2 26.74 -41.40 60.01
C ILE A 2 26.88 -40.73 58.63
N ASN A 3 26.96 -41.51 57.54
CA ASN A 3 27.13 -40.94 56.19
C ASN A 3 25.88 -40.20 55.66
N PHE A 4 24.68 -40.59 56.11
CA PHE A 4 23.42 -39.97 55.67
C PHE A 4 23.24 -38.55 56.24
N LEU A 5 23.73 -38.32 57.46
CA LEU A 5 23.75 -37.00 58.09
C LEU A 5 24.74 -36.06 57.38
N ASN A 6 25.89 -36.55 56.91
CA ASN A 6 26.84 -35.74 56.17
C ASN A 6 26.35 -35.41 54.75
N THR A 7 25.69 -36.36 54.08
CA THR A 7 25.05 -36.13 52.77
C THR A 7 23.87 -35.17 52.85
N ALA A 8 23.04 -35.26 53.89
CA ALA A 8 21.94 -34.33 54.11
C ALA A 8 22.46 -32.91 54.43
N ALA A 9 23.54 -32.80 55.22
CA ALA A 9 24.20 -31.52 55.47
C ALA A 9 24.80 -30.90 54.20
N GLN A 10 25.38 -31.71 53.32
CA GLN A 10 25.89 -31.30 52.00
C GLN A 10 24.76 -30.87 51.04
N MET A 11 23.61 -31.54 51.02
CA MET A 11 22.46 -31.12 50.20
C MET A 11 21.78 -29.84 50.72
N VAL A 12 21.74 -29.64 52.04
CA VAL A 12 21.23 -28.40 52.64
C VAL A 12 22.19 -27.24 52.37
N ALA A 13 23.51 -27.46 52.53
CA ALA A 13 24.52 -26.45 52.21
C ALA A 13 24.54 -26.11 50.71
N ALA A 14 24.46 -27.10 49.82
CA ALA A 14 24.42 -26.89 48.36
C ALA A 14 23.13 -26.19 47.90
N LYS A 15 22.02 -26.35 48.63
CA LYS A 15 20.75 -25.63 48.36
C LYS A 15 20.75 -24.20 48.89
N SER A 16 21.62 -23.89 49.86
CA SER A 16 21.82 -22.53 50.41
C SER A 16 22.84 -21.70 49.62
N THR A 17 23.64 -22.31 48.74
CA THR A 17 24.57 -21.62 47.83
C THR A 17 23.96 -21.35 46.44
N ILE A 18 22.66 -21.08 46.37
CA ILE A 18 22.06 -20.51 45.16
C ILE A 18 22.56 -19.07 45.08
N SER A 19 23.62 -18.88 44.31
CA SER A 19 24.17 -17.58 43.97
C SER A 19 23.05 -16.64 43.49
N PRO A 20 22.95 -15.41 44.03
CA PRO A 20 22.04 -14.40 43.48
C PRO A 20 22.41 -13.97 42.06
N ASP A 21 23.56 -14.38 41.50
CA ASP A 21 24.00 -14.07 40.13
C ASP A 21 23.24 -14.77 38.99
N GLN A 22 22.42 -15.80 39.28
CA GLN A 22 21.61 -16.46 38.23
C GLN A 22 20.34 -15.67 37.86
N LYS A 23 19.97 -14.61 38.60
CA LYS A 23 18.83 -13.76 38.26
C LYS A 23 19.17 -12.64 37.27
N ASP A 24 20.45 -12.29 37.10
CA ASP A 24 20.88 -11.21 36.22
C ASP A 24 20.98 -11.63 34.74
N LEU A 25 21.18 -12.92 34.47
CA LEU A 25 21.14 -13.47 33.11
C LEU A 25 19.72 -13.50 32.53
N GLY A 26 18.69 -13.64 33.38
CA GLY A 26 17.29 -13.54 32.98
C GLY A 26 16.79 -12.09 32.98
N ALA A 27 17.06 -11.32 34.03
CA ALA A 27 16.58 -9.95 34.15
C ALA A 27 17.23 -9.00 33.13
N GLY A 28 18.56 -9.10 32.93
CA GLY A 28 19.28 -8.28 31.94
C GLY A 28 18.91 -8.62 30.50
N THR A 29 18.68 -9.90 30.19
CA THR A 29 18.23 -10.35 28.86
C THR A 29 16.79 -9.95 28.59
N VAL A 30 15.89 -10.10 29.57
CA VAL A 30 14.50 -9.65 29.41
C VAL A 30 14.45 -8.13 29.28
N ALA A 31 15.22 -7.39 30.08
CA ALA A 31 15.32 -5.94 29.97
C ALA A 31 15.83 -5.50 28.57
N SER A 32 16.87 -6.15 28.04
CA SER A 32 17.41 -5.81 26.72
C SER A 32 16.43 -6.13 25.58
N VAL A 33 15.69 -7.25 25.66
CA VAL A 33 14.62 -7.59 24.69
C VAL A 33 13.49 -6.57 24.74
N VAL A 34 13.08 -6.11 25.93
CA VAL A 34 12.04 -5.09 26.06
C VAL A 34 12.51 -3.75 25.50
N ILE A 35 13.73 -3.33 25.82
CA ILE A 35 14.32 -2.08 25.31
C ILE A 35 14.41 -2.15 23.77
N THR A 36 14.93 -3.25 23.21
CA THR A 36 14.99 -3.43 21.76
C THR A 36 13.61 -3.47 21.12
N GLY A 37 12.61 -4.08 21.76
CA GLY A 37 11.22 -4.04 21.30
C GLY A 37 10.66 -2.61 21.22
N ILE A 38 10.89 -1.78 22.26
CA ILE A 38 10.47 -0.37 22.26
C ILE A 38 11.15 0.40 21.11
N VAL A 39 12.46 0.18 20.90
CA VAL A 39 13.20 0.83 19.80
C VAL A 39 12.67 0.39 18.43
N VAL A 40 12.45 -0.91 18.22
CA VAL A 40 11.90 -1.45 16.97
C VAL A 40 10.51 -0.90 16.68
N VAL A 41 9.64 -0.80 17.69
CA VAL A 41 8.31 -0.20 17.56
C VAL A 41 8.41 1.27 17.17
N PHE A 42 9.34 2.02 17.77
CA PHE A 42 9.57 3.43 17.44
C PHE A 42 10.01 3.62 15.98
N ILE A 43 10.94 2.79 15.51
CA ILE A 43 11.38 2.78 14.11
C ILE A 43 10.20 2.45 13.18
N GLY A 44 9.39 1.44 13.53
CA GLY A 44 8.20 1.07 12.76
C GLY A 44 7.19 2.22 12.63
N LEU A 45 6.91 2.93 13.73
CA LEU A 45 6.05 4.12 13.73
C LEU A 45 6.61 5.23 12.84
N VAL A 46 7.90 5.55 12.97
CA VAL A 46 8.55 6.57 12.14
C VAL A 46 8.49 6.22 10.66
N LEU A 47 8.77 4.97 10.28
CA LEU A 47 8.66 4.51 8.90
C LEU A 47 7.23 4.60 8.38
N LEU A 48 6.24 4.17 9.18
CA LEU A 48 4.82 4.25 8.80
C LEU A 48 4.39 5.71 8.58
N ILE A 49 4.76 6.61 9.50
CA ILE A 49 4.50 8.06 9.40
C ILE A 49 5.20 8.65 8.17
N LEU A 50 6.43 8.24 7.88
CA LEU A 50 7.20 8.73 6.75
C LEU A 50 6.56 8.34 5.41
N LEU A 51 6.11 7.08 5.28
CA LEU A 51 5.36 6.63 4.11
C LEU A 51 4.05 7.43 3.94
N VAL A 52 3.25 7.55 5.01
CA VAL A 52 2.00 8.33 4.98
C VAL A 52 2.27 9.82 4.66
N SER A 53 3.35 10.39 5.19
CA SER A 53 3.75 11.77 4.94
C SER A 53 4.18 11.97 3.48
N ILE A 54 4.82 10.99 2.84
CA ILE A 54 5.14 11.04 1.42
C ILE A 54 3.86 11.01 0.57
N TYR A 55 2.90 10.13 0.88
CA TYR A 55 1.59 10.13 0.21
C TYR A 55 0.85 11.46 0.43
N GLY A 56 0.86 11.99 1.66
CA GLY A 56 0.27 13.28 2.00
C GLY A 56 0.93 14.44 1.24
N LYS A 57 2.27 14.47 1.16
CA LYS A 57 3.03 15.48 0.41
C LYS A 57 2.78 15.39 -1.09
N ILE A 58 2.68 14.19 -1.65
CA ILE A 58 2.38 14.02 -3.09
C ILE A 58 0.97 14.53 -3.38
N PHE A 59 -0.02 14.18 -2.54
CA PHE A 59 -1.38 14.74 -2.66
C PHE A 59 -1.39 16.25 -2.47
N ASP A 60 -0.65 16.80 -1.52
CA ASP A 60 -0.57 18.23 -1.24
C ASP A 60 0.11 19.01 -2.39
N VAL A 61 1.14 18.44 -3.04
CA VAL A 61 1.78 19.04 -4.22
C VAL A 61 0.84 19.01 -5.45
N ILE A 62 0.05 17.95 -5.62
CA ILE A 62 -0.93 17.84 -6.70
C ILE A 62 -2.08 18.84 -6.47
N ASN A 63 -2.57 18.96 -5.23
CA ASN A 63 -3.67 19.87 -4.89
C ASN A 63 -3.21 21.34 -4.77
N GLY A 64 -1.96 21.58 -4.37
CA GLY A 64 -1.34 22.91 -4.38
C GLY A 64 -1.17 23.47 -5.79
N ARG A 65 -0.96 22.60 -6.80
CA ARG A 65 -1.05 22.98 -8.22
C ARG A 65 -2.47 23.33 -8.62
N ALA A 66 -3.50 22.64 -8.11
CA ALA A 66 -4.89 22.98 -8.37
C ALA A 66 -5.29 24.33 -7.74
N ALA A 67 -4.81 24.63 -6.53
CA ALA A 67 -5.01 25.92 -5.88
C ALA A 67 -4.30 27.07 -6.64
N ARG A 68 -3.07 26.87 -7.12
CA ARG A 68 -2.39 27.85 -7.99
C ARG A 68 -3.04 27.98 -9.36
N LYS A 69 -3.56 26.90 -9.96
CA LYS A 69 -4.35 26.95 -11.20
C LYS A 69 -5.67 27.71 -11.02
N ALA A 70 -6.29 27.65 -9.84
CA ALA A 70 -7.51 28.41 -9.56
C ALA A 70 -7.22 29.92 -9.42
N GLU A 71 -6.06 30.30 -8.90
CA GLU A 71 -5.61 31.70 -8.83
C GLU A 71 -5.20 32.22 -10.23
N GLU A 72 -4.47 31.42 -11.01
CA GLU A 72 -4.13 31.75 -12.40
C GLU A 72 -5.36 31.76 -13.32
N ALA A 73 -6.35 30.89 -13.10
CA ALA A 73 -7.60 30.88 -13.84
C ALA A 73 -8.49 32.08 -13.50
N LYS A 74 -8.47 32.61 -12.27
CA LYS A 74 -9.12 33.90 -11.96
C LYS A 74 -8.45 35.06 -12.67
N LYS A 75 -7.12 35.08 -12.73
CA LYS A 75 -6.34 36.11 -13.45
C LYS A 75 -6.47 35.99 -14.97
N ALA A 76 -6.60 34.77 -15.49
CA ALA A 76 -6.81 34.48 -16.91
C ALA A 76 -8.28 34.64 -17.33
N ALA A 77 -9.27 34.46 -16.45
CA ALA A 77 -10.68 34.73 -16.73
C ALA A 77 -10.98 36.24 -16.87
N GLU A 78 -10.19 37.10 -16.21
CA GLU A 78 -10.22 38.54 -16.42
C GLU A 78 -9.64 38.93 -17.80
N ALA A 79 -8.64 38.18 -18.29
CA ALA A 79 -8.04 38.37 -19.61
C ALA A 79 -8.81 37.69 -20.77
N ALA A 80 -9.50 36.57 -20.53
CA ALA A 80 -10.20 35.79 -21.56
C ALA A 80 -11.60 36.32 -21.92
N LYS A 81 -12.16 37.27 -21.16
CA LYS A 81 -13.31 38.06 -21.62
C LYS A 81 -12.96 39.00 -22.79
N ALA A 82 -11.69 39.17 -23.13
CA ALA A 82 -11.25 40.08 -24.18
C ALA A 82 -11.02 39.43 -25.56
N VAL A 83 -11.01 38.11 -25.71
CA VAL A 83 -10.63 37.48 -27.00
C VAL A 83 -11.54 36.31 -27.37
N ALA A 84 -12.49 36.60 -28.26
CA ALA A 84 -13.45 35.68 -28.81
C ALA A 84 -12.85 34.77 -29.92
N LYS A 85 -13.27 33.47 -29.91
CA LYS A 85 -13.59 32.60 -31.08
C LYS A 85 -12.42 32.08 -31.96
N PRO A 86 -12.52 30.96 -32.75
CA PRO A 86 -13.23 29.66 -32.66
C PRO A 86 -12.32 28.38 -32.82
N GLU A 87 -12.93 27.21 -32.60
CA GLU A 87 -12.71 25.80 -33.08
C GLU A 87 -11.49 25.40 -33.95
N PRO A 88 -11.00 24.14 -33.79
CA PRO A 88 -11.19 23.19 -34.91
C PRO A 88 -11.41 21.70 -34.56
N ILE A 89 -12.35 21.10 -35.31
CA ILE A 89 -12.28 19.84 -36.09
C ILE A 89 -12.23 18.47 -35.36
N LYS A 90 -13.38 17.79 -35.45
CA LYS A 90 -13.66 16.37 -35.20
C LYS A 90 -12.78 15.41 -36.03
N ALA A 91 -12.09 14.49 -35.35
CA ALA A 91 -11.80 13.15 -35.86
C ALA A 91 -12.73 12.16 -35.16
N ALA A 92 -13.29 11.19 -35.90
CA ALA A 92 -14.31 10.26 -35.42
C ALA A 92 -13.85 9.54 -34.14
N ALA A 93 -14.49 9.88 -33.02
CA ALA A 93 -14.17 9.30 -31.73
C ALA A 93 -14.51 7.81 -31.72
N PRO A 94 -13.64 6.95 -31.16
CA PRO A 94 -14.00 5.57 -30.89
C PRO A 94 -15.27 5.54 -30.03
N VAL A 95 -16.13 4.53 -30.23
CA VAL A 95 -17.31 4.34 -29.38
C VAL A 95 -16.80 3.94 -27.98
N VAL A 96 -16.76 4.92 -27.09
CA VAL A 96 -16.39 4.80 -25.68
C VAL A 96 -17.67 4.79 -24.87
N GLU A 97 -17.79 3.85 -23.94
CA GLU A 97 -18.91 3.78 -23.01
C GLU A 97 -18.93 5.01 -22.10
N ASP A 98 -20.11 5.62 -21.92
CA ASP A 98 -20.30 6.82 -21.08
C ASP A 98 -19.81 6.53 -19.65
N GLY A 99 -18.71 7.17 -19.26
CA GLY A 99 -18.07 6.99 -17.95
C GLY A 99 -16.61 6.51 -17.99
N ILE A 100 -16.05 6.26 -19.18
CA ILE A 100 -14.61 5.99 -19.33
C ILE A 100 -13.91 7.29 -19.75
N GLU A 101 -13.00 7.77 -18.91
CA GLU A 101 -12.27 9.02 -19.14
C GLU A 101 -11.34 8.92 -20.37
N GLU A 102 -11.24 10.01 -21.12
CA GLU A 102 -10.37 10.11 -22.30
C GLU A 102 -8.90 9.83 -21.97
N GLU A 103 -8.46 10.15 -20.75
CA GLU A 103 -7.12 9.81 -20.23
C GLU A 103 -6.91 8.30 -20.18
N THR A 104 -7.89 7.54 -19.69
CA THR A 104 -7.81 6.07 -19.61
C THR A 104 -7.74 5.48 -21.03
N VAL A 105 -8.52 6.01 -21.96
CA VAL A 105 -8.47 5.58 -23.38
C VAL A 105 -7.11 5.90 -24.00
N ALA A 106 -6.53 7.07 -23.72
CA ALA A 106 -5.20 7.45 -24.20
C ALA A 106 -4.09 6.55 -23.64
N VAL A 107 -4.16 6.20 -22.34
CA VAL A 107 -3.21 5.26 -21.72
C VAL A 107 -3.35 3.86 -22.31
N ILE A 108 -4.58 3.37 -22.53
CA ILE A 108 -4.82 2.08 -23.20
C ILE A 108 -4.27 2.11 -24.63
N MET A 109 -4.49 3.20 -25.39
CA MET A 109 -3.94 3.39 -26.74
C MET A 109 -2.41 3.37 -26.75
N ALA A 110 -1.78 4.07 -25.80
CA ALA A 110 -0.32 4.12 -25.66
C ALA A 110 0.26 2.74 -25.30
N ALA A 111 -0.36 2.03 -24.36
CA ALA A 111 0.07 0.69 -23.95
C ALA A 111 -0.05 -0.31 -25.11
N ILE A 112 -1.18 -0.29 -25.84
CA ILE A 112 -1.37 -1.14 -27.03
C ILE A 112 -0.36 -0.76 -28.11
N SER A 113 -0.11 0.53 -28.37
CA SER A 113 0.91 0.94 -29.33
C SER A 113 2.31 0.46 -28.94
N ALA A 114 2.66 0.49 -27.66
CA ALA A 114 3.94 0.01 -27.16
C ALA A 114 4.08 -1.51 -27.33
N MET A 115 3.06 -2.28 -26.95
CA MET A 115 3.05 -3.75 -27.12
C MET A 115 2.99 -4.16 -28.60
N SER A 116 2.18 -3.48 -29.40
CA SER A 116 1.99 -3.77 -30.83
C SER A 116 3.23 -3.43 -31.67
N SER A 117 4.07 -2.51 -31.19
CA SER A 117 5.36 -2.21 -31.82
C SER A 117 6.31 -3.43 -31.81
N ALA A 118 6.15 -4.35 -30.85
CA ALA A 118 6.91 -5.60 -30.82
C ALA A 118 6.37 -6.65 -31.81
N GLU A 119 5.09 -6.59 -32.18
CA GLU A 119 4.44 -7.55 -33.08
C GLU A 119 4.34 -7.08 -34.54
N GLY A 120 4.77 -5.85 -34.85
CA GLY A 120 4.81 -5.30 -36.20
C GLY A 120 3.45 -5.12 -36.89
N LYS A 121 2.34 -5.24 -36.15
CA LYS A 121 0.97 -5.13 -36.67
C LYS A 121 0.38 -3.77 -36.30
N LYS A 122 -0.37 -3.15 -37.21
CA LYS A 122 -1.10 -1.90 -36.95
C LYS A 122 -2.46 -2.21 -36.35
N LEU A 123 -2.58 -2.12 -35.03
CA LEU A 123 -3.84 -2.31 -34.32
C LEU A 123 -4.65 -1.00 -34.27
N VAL A 124 -5.97 -1.10 -34.45
CA VAL A 124 -6.90 0.04 -34.36
C VAL A 124 -7.93 -0.28 -33.28
N LEU A 125 -8.15 0.66 -32.35
CA LEU A 125 -9.20 0.50 -31.34
C LEU A 125 -10.59 0.65 -31.95
N LYS A 126 -11.44 -0.36 -31.74
CA LYS A 126 -12.82 -0.38 -32.26
C LYS A 126 -13.86 0.02 -31.20
N SER A 127 -13.66 -0.38 -29.95
CA SER A 127 -14.54 -0.03 -28.84
C SER A 127 -13.80 -0.21 -27.51
N VAL A 128 -14.09 0.65 -26.54
CA VAL A 128 -13.63 0.50 -25.16
C VAL A 128 -14.86 0.33 -24.28
N LYS A 129 -14.87 -0.73 -23.48
CA LYS A 129 -15.97 -1.09 -22.58
C LYS A 129 -15.42 -1.48 -21.23
N THR A 130 -16.17 -1.16 -20.18
CA THR A 130 -15.82 -1.62 -18.83
C THR A 130 -15.98 -3.13 -18.79
N ALA A 131 -14.94 -3.84 -18.35
CA ALA A 131 -15.04 -5.28 -18.14
C ALA A 131 -16.10 -5.53 -17.06
N LYS A 132 -17.01 -6.47 -17.31
CA LYS A 132 -17.94 -6.91 -16.27
C LYS A 132 -17.12 -7.35 -15.06
N PRO A 133 -17.48 -6.94 -13.83
CA PRO A 133 -16.77 -7.36 -12.64
C PRO A 133 -16.75 -8.89 -12.58
N GLN A 134 -15.57 -9.47 -12.82
CA GLN A 134 -15.36 -10.90 -12.75
C GLN A 134 -15.45 -11.28 -11.26
N ARG A 135 -16.38 -12.18 -10.93
CA ARG A 135 -16.54 -12.62 -9.54
C ARG A 135 -15.24 -13.30 -9.10
N PRO A 136 -14.70 -12.95 -7.91
CA PRO A 136 -13.48 -13.57 -7.42
C PRO A 136 -13.70 -15.08 -7.25
N ALA A 137 -12.65 -15.87 -7.47
CA ALA A 137 -12.72 -17.33 -7.44
C ALA A 137 -13.35 -17.87 -6.14
N TRP A 138 -13.13 -17.20 -5.00
CA TRP A 138 -13.74 -17.55 -3.71
C TRP A 138 -15.25 -17.29 -3.64
N SER A 139 -15.75 -16.22 -4.28
CA SER A 139 -17.19 -15.96 -4.36
C SER A 139 -17.89 -17.03 -5.20
N THR A 140 -17.27 -17.42 -6.32
CA THR A 140 -17.76 -18.50 -7.17
C THR A 140 -17.72 -19.85 -6.43
N ALA A 141 -16.62 -20.17 -5.75
CA ALA A 141 -16.47 -21.42 -4.99
C ALA A 141 -17.48 -21.54 -3.86
N GLY A 142 -17.68 -20.48 -3.06
CA GLY A 142 -18.66 -20.48 -1.97
C GLY A 142 -20.09 -20.71 -2.48
N ILE A 143 -20.48 -20.16 -3.63
CA ILE A 143 -21.80 -20.42 -4.22
C ILE A 143 -21.92 -21.90 -4.59
N ILE A 144 -20.91 -22.45 -5.28
CA ILE A 144 -20.89 -23.86 -5.67
C ILE A 144 -21.02 -24.78 -4.45
N ASP A 145 -20.33 -24.47 -3.36
CA ASP A 145 -20.40 -25.24 -2.11
C ASP A 145 -21.73 -25.12 -1.38
N ASN A 146 -22.41 -23.98 -1.46
CA ASN A 146 -23.71 -23.75 -0.80
C ASN A 146 -24.91 -24.22 -1.65
N THR A 147 -24.73 -24.43 -2.96
CA THR A 147 -25.81 -24.85 -3.86
C THR A 147 -25.70 -26.29 -4.33
N ARG A 148 -24.71 -27.05 -3.86
CA ARG A 148 -24.67 -28.50 -4.13
C ARG A 148 -25.81 -29.19 -3.38
N PRO A 149 -26.59 -30.06 -4.04
CA PRO A 149 -27.60 -30.85 -3.35
C PRO A 149 -26.93 -31.84 -2.39
N PHE A 150 -27.62 -32.14 -1.29
CA PHE A 150 -27.23 -33.13 -0.28
C PHE A 150 -27.56 -34.57 -0.72
#